data_AF-A0A498IAV9-F1
#
_entry.id   AF-A0A498IAV9-F1
#
_cell.length_a   1.000
_cell.length_b   1.000
_cell.length_c   1.000
_cell.angle_alpha   90.00
_cell.angle_beta   90.00
_cell.angle_gamma   90.00
#
_symmetry.space_group_name_H-M   'P 1'
#
loop_
_entity.id
_entity.type
_entity.pdbx_description
1 polymer ?
#
loop_
_entity_poly.entity_id
_entity_poly.type
_entity_poly.pdbx_seq_one_letter_code
_entity_poly.pdbx_strand_id
1 'polypeptide(L)'
;MHIAQILFFLDKTEMSPSKGSWPELVGVKGKIAKETIEKENPIVTAKIVIEGETYVITNYDCYRVWVWVDKDDGLVTKPPIIG
;
A
#
# COMPACT_ATOMS: atom_id res chain seq x y z
N MET A 1 0.15 -20.56 -34.38
CA MET A 1 -1.08 -19.76 -34.60
C MET A 1 -2.26 -20.63 -34.18
N HIS A 2 -3.21 -20.24 -33.34
CA HIS A 2 -3.46 -18.98 -32.66
C HIS A 2 -4.70 -19.15 -31.76
N ILE A 3 -4.62 -19.89 -30.65
CA ILE A 3 -5.73 -19.92 -29.67
C ILE A 3 -5.30 -19.80 -28.20
N ALA A 4 -4.01 -19.78 -27.88
CA ALA A 4 -3.54 -19.61 -26.50
C ALA A 4 -3.42 -18.13 -26.04
N GLN A 5 -3.72 -17.15 -26.91
CA GLN A 5 -3.44 -15.73 -26.65
C GLN A 5 -4.65 -14.92 -26.14
N ILE A 6 -5.87 -15.49 -26.11
CA ILE A 6 -7.11 -14.71 -25.86
C ILE A 6 -7.60 -14.81 -24.40
N LEU A 7 -7.17 -15.83 -23.65
CA LEU A 7 -7.56 -15.96 -22.23
C LEU A 7 -6.69 -15.14 -21.26
N PHE A 8 -5.64 -14.48 -21.73
CA PHE A 8 -4.83 -13.57 -20.89
C PHE A 8 -5.39 -12.15 -20.79
N PHE A 9 -6.47 -11.84 -21.52
CA PHE A 9 -7.01 -10.48 -21.64
C PHE A 9 -8.38 -10.27 -20.96
N LEU A 10 -8.99 -11.32 -20.41
CA LEU A 10 -10.33 -11.26 -19.81
C LEU A 10 -10.40 -11.93 -18.44
N ASP A 11 -9.42 -11.64 -17.58
CA ASP A 11 -9.63 -11.77 -16.13
C ASP A 11 -8.83 -10.70 -15.36
N LYS A 12 -9.34 -9.47 -15.36
CA LYS A 12 -8.92 -8.43 -14.40
C LYS A 12 -10.11 -7.89 -13.60
N THR A 13 -11.22 -8.62 -13.62
CA THR A 13 -12.46 -8.25 -12.92
C THR A 13 -13.03 -9.40 -12.10
N GLU A 14 -12.22 -10.38 -11.72
CA GLU A 14 -12.39 -11.00 -10.40
C GLU A 14 -12.11 -9.89 -9.37
N MET A 15 -13.16 -9.33 -8.78
CA MET A 15 -13.05 -8.39 -7.67
C MET A 15 -12.54 -9.15 -6.45
N SER A 16 -11.24 -9.47 -6.43
CA SER A 16 -10.55 -9.75 -5.19
C SER A 16 -10.81 -8.54 -4.29
N PRO A 17 -11.19 -8.71 -3.01
CA PRO A 17 -11.27 -7.58 -2.10
C PRO A 17 -9.89 -6.89 -2.16
N SER A 18 -9.85 -5.67 -2.70
CA SER A 18 -8.61 -4.94 -2.87
C SER A 18 -7.92 -4.89 -1.51
N LYS A 19 -6.68 -5.38 -1.44
CA LYS A 19 -5.92 -5.43 -0.18
C LYS A 19 -5.92 -4.04 0.46
N GLY A 20 -6.42 -3.97 1.69
CA GLY A 20 -6.65 -2.71 2.41
C GLY A 20 -5.76 -2.51 3.63
N SER A 21 -4.94 -3.50 3.97
CA SER A 21 -3.98 -3.43 5.07
C SER A 21 -2.75 -4.29 4.79
N TRP A 22 -1.63 -3.89 5.40
CA TRP A 22 -0.31 -4.53 5.23
C TRP A 22 0.39 -4.79 6.58
N PRO A 23 -0.19 -5.60 7.47
CA PRO A 23 0.41 -5.86 8.78
C PRO A 23 1.81 -6.47 8.71
N GLU A 24 2.13 -7.20 7.64
CA GLU A 24 3.45 -7.80 7.39
C GLU A 24 4.57 -6.79 7.12
N LEU A 25 4.23 -5.52 6.85
CA LEU A 25 5.21 -4.47 6.58
C LEU A 25 5.73 -3.77 7.84
N VAL A 26 5.20 -4.08 9.03
CA VAL A 26 5.76 -3.56 10.28
C VAL A 26 7.21 -4.03 10.43
N GLY A 27 8.12 -3.10 10.73
CA GLY A 27 9.56 -3.35 10.78
C GLY A 27 10.29 -3.30 9.43
N VAL A 28 9.58 -3.09 8.31
CA VAL A 28 10.19 -2.88 6.99
C VAL A 28 10.57 -1.41 6.81
N LYS A 29 11.62 -1.11 6.05
CA LYS A 29 11.99 0.27 5.69
C LYS A 29 10.83 0.94 4.95
N GLY A 30 10.46 2.16 5.34
CA GLY A 30 9.29 2.87 4.80
C GLY A 30 9.25 2.97 3.26
N LYS A 31 10.41 3.12 2.60
CA LYS A 31 10.49 3.15 1.14
C LYS A 31 10.09 1.82 0.50
N ILE A 32 10.57 0.71 1.04
CA ILE A 32 10.22 -0.64 0.58
C ILE A 32 8.73 -0.90 0.83
N ALA A 33 8.23 -0.48 2.00
CA ALA A 33 6.81 -0.61 2.32
C ALA A 33 5.92 0.16 1.34
N LYS A 34 6.27 1.43 1.04
CA LYS A 34 5.57 2.26 0.04
C LYS A 34 5.52 1.58 -1.33
N GLU A 35 6.67 1.14 -1.83
CA GLU A 35 6.75 0.47 -3.15
C GLU A 35 5.93 -0.83 -3.18
N THR A 36 5.94 -1.59 -2.08
CA THR A 36 5.15 -2.83 -1.97
C THR A 36 3.65 -2.55 -2.00
N ILE A 37 3.19 -1.55 -1.24
CA ILE A 37 1.78 -1.15 -1.20
C ILE A 37 1.28 -0.72 -2.58
N GLU A 38 2.01 0.18 -3.25
CA GLU A 38 1.61 0.71 -4.57
C GLU A 38 1.67 -0.36 -5.66
N LYS A 39 2.53 -1.38 -5.50
CA LYS A 39 2.59 -2.53 -6.40
C LYS A 39 1.42 -3.49 -6.20
N GLU A 40 1.07 -3.78 -4.95
CA GLU A 40 0.00 -4.73 -4.61
C GLU A 40 -1.40 -4.12 -4.78
N ASN A 41 -1.54 -2.82 -4.55
CA ASN A 41 -2.78 -2.10 -4.78
C ASN A 41 -2.51 -0.80 -5.56
N PRO A 42 -2.47 -0.85 -6.91
CA PRO A 42 -2.12 0.29 -7.75
C PRO A 42 -3.10 1.48 -7.69
N ILE A 43 -4.27 1.32 -7.06
CA ILE A 43 -5.24 2.41 -6.94
C ILE A 43 -4.93 3.32 -5.75
N VAL A 44 -4.12 2.87 -4.79
CA VAL A 44 -3.76 3.66 -3.61
C VAL A 44 -2.42 4.36 -3.80
N THR A 45 -2.26 5.48 -3.12
CA THR A 45 -1.01 6.22 -2.99
C THR A 45 -0.52 6.09 -1.56
N ALA A 46 0.68 5.53 -1.39
CA ALA A 46 1.30 5.39 -0.09
C ALA A 46 2.20 6.60 0.23
N LYS A 47 2.03 7.14 1.42
CA LYS A 47 2.76 8.32 1.91
C LYS A 47 3.50 7.97 3.20
N ILE A 48 4.82 8.16 3.18
CA ILE A 48 5.67 7.94 4.35
C ILE A 48 5.53 9.12 5.30
N VAL A 49 5.36 8.82 6.59
CA VAL A 49 5.13 9.81 7.64
C VAL A 49 5.97 9.47 8.85
N ILE A 50 6.74 10.43 9.35
CA ILE A 50 7.51 10.23 10.58
C ILE A 50 6.55 10.36 11.77
N GLU A 51 6.44 9.28 12.54
CA GLU A 51 5.54 9.21 13.69
C GLU A 51 5.93 10.24 14.77
N GLY A 52 4.93 10.96 15.29
CA GLY A 52 5.11 11.97 16.33
C GLY A 52 5.61 13.34 15.85
N GLU A 53 6.13 13.45 14.62
CA GLU A 53 6.67 14.72 14.08
C GLU A 53 5.76 15.35 13.02
N THR A 54 5.04 14.52 12.26
CA THR A 54 4.24 14.98 11.13
C THR A 54 2.75 14.95 11.46
N TYR A 55 2.09 16.10 11.31
CA TYR A 55 0.63 16.18 11.32
C TYR A 55 0.08 15.74 9.96
N VAL A 56 -0.88 14.82 9.98
CA VAL A 56 -1.57 14.35 8.76
C VAL A 56 -3.03 14.77 8.78
N ILE A 57 -3.63 14.85 7.59
CA ILE A 57 -5.08 14.99 7.45
C ILE A 57 -5.73 13.66 7.85
N THR A 58 -6.75 13.71 8.70
CA THR A 58 -7.43 12.54 9.26
C THR A 58 -8.78 12.22 8.59
N ASN A 59 -9.07 12.87 7.45
CA ASN A 59 -10.26 12.56 6.65
C ASN A 59 -10.11 11.16 6.06
N TYR A 60 -11.18 10.36 5.99
CA TYR A 60 -11.09 9.06 5.31
C TYR A 60 -10.89 9.26 3.80
N ASP A 61 -9.87 8.61 3.25
CA ASP A 61 -9.56 8.57 1.82
C ASP A 61 -9.25 7.13 1.38
N CYS A 62 -10.11 6.55 0.55
CA CYS A 62 -9.96 5.16 0.09
C CYS A 62 -8.77 4.94 -0.86
N TYR A 63 -8.13 6.01 -1.33
CA TYR A 63 -6.96 5.96 -2.22
C TYR A 63 -5.67 6.28 -1.49
N ARG A 64 -5.68 6.43 -0.16
CA ARG A 64 -4.49 6.82 0.60
C ARG A 64 -4.11 5.75 1.61
N VAL A 65 -2.81 5.58 1.78
CA VAL A 65 -2.24 4.77 2.86
C VAL A 65 -1.15 5.57 3.55
N TRP A 66 -1.27 5.76 4.86
CA TRP A 66 -0.20 6.32 5.68
C TRP A 66 0.78 5.22 6.11
N VAL A 67 2.04 5.37 5.73
CA VAL A 67 3.16 4.50 6.11
C VAL A 67 3.91 5.21 7.22
N TRP A 68 3.52 4.94 8.46
CA TRP A 68 4.12 5.52 9.64
C TRP A 68 5.44 4.86 9.95
N VAL A 69 6.49 5.65 10.07
CA VAL A 69 7.84 5.17 10.36
C VAL A 69 8.40 5.83 11.60
N ASP A 70 9.30 5.13 12.29
CA ASP A 70 10.10 5.73 13.34
C ASP A 70 11.12 6.71 12.74
N LYS A 71 11.61 7.64 13.56
CA LYS A 71 12.53 8.69 13.12
C LYS A 71 13.98 8.22 12.99
N ASP A 72 14.36 7.16 13.69
CA ASP A 72 15.75 6.78 13.91
C ASP A 72 16.23 5.87 12.76
N ASP A 73 15.48 4.80 12.49
CA ASP A 73 15.72 3.81 11.47
C ASP A 73 14.76 3.92 10.28
N GLY A 74 13.64 4.64 10.39
CA GLY A 74 12.67 4.73 9.29
C GLY A 74 11.96 3.40 9.01
N LEU A 75 11.80 2.56 10.03
CA LEU A 75 11.05 1.31 10.00
C LEU A 75 9.58 1.59 10.27
N VAL A 76 8.71 0.84 9.60
CA VAL A 76 7.27 0.96 9.79
C VAL A 76 6.88 0.55 11.21
N THR A 77 6.20 1.43 11.93
CA THR A 77 5.87 1.23 13.36
C THR A 77 4.50 0.62 13.59
N LYS A 78 3.58 0.75 12.62
CA LYS A 78 2.23 0.18 12.69
C LYS A 78 1.72 -0.26 11.32
N PRO A 79 0.76 -1.19 11.27
CA PRO A 79 0.22 -1.68 10.01
C PRO A 79 -0.26 -0.52 9.11
N PRO A 80 0.24 -0.39 7.88
CA PRO A 80 -0.34 0.51 6.89
C PRO A 80 -1.75 0.05 6.55
N ILE A 81 -2.70 0.99 6.54
CA ILE A 81 -4.13 0.74 6.30
C ILE A 81 -4.63 1.86 5.37
N ILE A 82 -5.57 1.52 4.50
CA ILE A 82 -6.29 2.51 3.69
C ILE A 82 -7.04 3.49 4.58
N GLY A 83 -6.85 4.79 4.34
CA GLY A 83 -7.54 5.86 5.08
C GLY A 83 -6.96 7.25 4.94
#